data_AF-A0A553GX58-F1
#
_entry.id   AF-A0A553GX58-F1
#
_cell.length_a   1.000
_cell.length_b   1.000
_cell.length_c   1.000
_cell.angle_alpha   90.00
_cell.angle_beta   90.00
_cell.angle_gamma   90.00
#
_symmetry.space_group_name_H-M   'P 1'
#
loop_
_entity.id
_entity.type
_entity.pdbx_description
1 polymer ?
#
loop_
_entity_poly.entity_id
_entity_poly.type
_entity_poly.pdbx_seq_one_letter_code
_entity_poly.pdbx_strand_id
1 'polypeptide(L)'
;MSRSLALRVRLGLILATAVFAALAAFLWLTTTAEPLRVAHLPDFHLPSDKLLAGRGQSLVKGPASERPLFWPSRRPPSETEEAPQVAASAEGIQLLGIVVQGGVRMALLGTKGGVMRVRDADQVMGWKVDQIRPEGVRLVNGQQKVELLVTPKRREGIRIEPAGPARS
;
A
#
# COMPACT_ATOMS: atom_id res chain seq x y z
N MET A 1 -19.40 45.37 47.87
CA MET A 1 -19.61 43.90 47.93
C MET A 1 -19.06 43.13 46.71
N SER A 2 -18.42 43.77 45.72
CA SER A 2 -17.95 43.10 44.48
C SER A 2 -16.55 42.46 44.54
N ARG A 3 -15.67 42.89 45.46
CA ARG A 3 -14.29 42.40 45.55
C ARG A 3 -14.18 40.94 46.03
N SER A 4 -15.02 40.51 46.95
CA SER A 4 -15.04 39.14 47.46
C SER A 4 -15.58 38.14 46.44
N LEU A 5 -16.52 38.56 45.60
CA LEU A 5 -17.03 37.76 44.47
C LEU A 5 -15.94 37.56 43.41
N ALA A 6 -15.25 38.63 43.01
CA ALA A 6 -14.15 38.57 42.05
C ALA A 6 -12.99 37.69 42.54
N LEU A 7 -12.70 37.71 43.85
CA LEU A 7 -11.66 36.88 44.45
C LEU A 7 -12.03 35.38 44.39
N ARG A 8 -13.28 35.02 44.72
CA ARG A 8 -13.77 33.63 44.66
C ARG A 8 -13.76 33.07 43.24
N VAL A 9 -14.16 33.88 42.26
CA VAL A 9 -14.13 33.49 40.84
C VAL A 9 -12.70 33.26 40.36
N ARG A 10 -11.76 34.15 40.70
CA ARG A 10 -10.33 33.98 40.35
C ARG A 10 -9.73 32.74 41.00
N LEU A 11 -10.03 32.49 42.27
CA LEU A 11 -9.55 31.31 42.99
C LEU A 11 -10.11 30.02 42.37
N GLY A 12 -11.40 30.01 42.02
CA GLY A 12 -12.03 28.88 41.33
C GLY A 12 -11.41 28.60 39.96
N LEU A 13 -11.09 29.66 39.19
CA LEU A 13 -10.45 29.53 37.89
C LEU A 13 -9.04 28.93 38.00
N ILE A 14 -8.25 29.40 38.97
CA ILE A 14 -6.89 28.88 39.24
C ILE A 14 -6.94 27.41 39.66
N LEU A 15 -7.91 27.04 40.52
CA LEU A 15 -8.08 25.66 40.94
C LEU A 15 -8.45 24.75 39.75
N ALA A 16 -9.36 25.20 38.90
CA ALA A 16 -9.78 24.46 37.72
C ALA A 16 -8.62 24.24 36.72
N THR A 17 -7.81 25.25 36.45
CA THR A 17 -6.62 25.10 35.59
C THR A 17 -5.58 24.18 36.21
N ALA A 18 -5.35 24.25 37.52
CA ALA A 18 -4.42 23.36 38.21
C ALA A 18 -4.86 21.89 38.12
N VAL A 19 -6.15 21.61 38.32
CA VAL A 19 -6.72 20.26 38.19
C VAL A 19 -6.59 19.77 36.74
N PHE A 20 -6.92 20.61 35.76
CA PHE A 20 -6.80 20.24 34.35
C PHE A 20 -5.35 19.92 33.95
N ALA A 21 -4.39 20.73 34.39
CA ALA A 21 -2.97 20.50 34.14
C ALA A 21 -2.48 19.20 34.79
N ALA A 22 -2.91 18.91 36.02
CA ALA A 22 -2.59 17.66 36.70
C ALA A 22 -3.13 16.42 35.95
N LEU A 23 -4.37 16.52 35.44
CA LEU A 23 -5.00 15.48 34.64
C LEU A 23 -4.26 15.25 33.31
N ALA A 24 -3.89 16.32 32.62
CA ALA A 24 -3.10 16.24 31.39
C ALA A 24 -1.72 15.59 31.64
N ALA A 25 -1.03 15.98 32.71
CA ALA A 25 0.24 15.37 33.09
C ALA A 25 0.08 13.88 33.43
N PHE A 26 -0.96 13.51 34.19
CA PHE A 26 -1.25 12.11 34.53
C PHE A 26 -1.50 11.25 33.28
N LEU A 27 -2.29 11.75 32.34
CA LEU A 27 -2.53 11.08 31.06
C LEU A 27 -1.25 10.97 30.24
N TRP A 28 -0.41 12.00 30.22
CA TRP A 28 0.88 11.96 29.53
C TRP A 28 1.82 10.89 30.12
N LEU A 29 1.90 10.80 31.45
CA LEU A 29 2.77 9.81 32.12
C LEU A 29 2.28 8.36 31.91
N THR A 30 0.98 8.16 31.75
CA THR A 30 0.38 6.81 31.60
C THR A 30 0.28 6.35 30.15
N THR A 31 0.43 7.25 29.17
CA THR A 31 0.35 6.91 27.75
C THR A 31 1.75 6.55 27.21
N THR A 32 2.26 5.38 27.58
CA THR A 32 3.41 4.79 26.88
C THR A 32 2.90 4.13 25.60
N ALA A 33 3.07 4.82 24.46
CA ALA A 33 2.81 4.21 23.15
C ALA A 33 3.79 3.05 22.95
N GLU A 34 3.31 1.81 22.99
CA GLU A 34 4.16 0.66 22.71
C GLU A 34 4.72 0.77 21.28
N PRO A 35 6.04 0.65 21.08
CA PRO A 35 6.60 0.64 19.74
C PRO A 35 6.09 -0.62 19.02
N LEU A 36 5.52 -0.43 17.83
CA LEU A 36 5.11 -1.52 16.95
C LEU A 36 6.27 -2.52 16.78
N ARG A 37 6.11 -3.73 17.36
CA ARG A 37 7.09 -4.81 17.18
C ARG A 37 7.01 -5.31 15.74
N VAL A 38 7.94 -4.84 14.92
CA VAL A 38 8.20 -5.45 13.61
C VAL A 38 8.86 -6.79 13.86
N ALA A 39 8.30 -7.87 13.29
CA ALA A 39 8.90 -9.20 13.37
C ALA A 39 10.32 -9.13 12.80
N HIS A 40 11.33 -9.37 13.65
CA HIS A 40 12.70 -9.54 13.18
C HIS A 40 12.75 -10.79 12.32
N LEU A 41 12.96 -10.60 11.01
CA LEU A 41 13.31 -11.70 10.14
C LEU A 41 14.75 -12.12 10.46
N PRO A 42 15.03 -13.43 10.56
CA PRO A 42 16.40 -13.90 10.72
C PRO A 42 17.23 -13.54 9.49
N ASP A 43 18.48 -13.13 9.72
CA ASP A 43 19.44 -12.89 8.66
C ASP A 43 19.77 -14.21 7.94
N PHE A 44 19.25 -14.38 6.74
CA PHE A 44 19.55 -15.54 5.90
C PHE A 44 20.91 -15.35 5.22
N HIS A 45 21.95 -15.99 5.77
CA HIS A 45 23.23 -16.14 5.09
C HIS A 45 23.16 -17.33 4.13
N LEU A 46 23.19 -17.05 2.82
CA LEU A 46 23.31 -18.07 1.80
C LEU A 46 24.73 -18.65 1.84
N PRO A 47 24.91 -19.99 1.95
CA PRO A 47 26.22 -20.60 1.85
C PRO A 47 26.71 -20.55 0.39
N SER A 48 27.45 -19.50 0.05
CA SER A 48 28.05 -19.28 -1.28
C SER A 48 29.10 -20.32 -1.64
N ASP A 49 29.82 -20.84 -0.64
CA ASP A 49 31.09 -21.52 -0.91
C ASP A 49 30.91 -23.03 -1.13
N LYS A 50 29.85 -23.62 -0.55
CA LYS A 50 29.56 -25.05 -0.69
C LYS A 50 28.76 -25.40 -1.94
N LEU A 51 28.04 -24.44 -2.52
CA LEU A 51 27.23 -24.67 -3.72
C LEU A 51 28.07 -24.66 -5.01
N LEU A 52 29.25 -24.04 -4.99
CA LEU A 52 30.17 -24.02 -6.14
C LEU A 52 31.18 -25.17 -6.11
N ALA A 53 31.63 -25.58 -4.91
CA ALA A 53 32.57 -26.69 -4.74
C ALA A 53 32.01 -28.06 -5.19
N GLY A 54 30.68 -28.23 -5.22
CA GLY A 54 30.01 -29.44 -5.72
C GLY A 54 29.50 -29.36 -7.17
N ARG A 55 29.64 -28.21 -7.85
CA ARG A 55 28.97 -27.93 -9.13
C ARG A 55 29.94 -27.80 -10.31
N GLY A 56 31.13 -28.39 -10.19
CA GLY A 56 32.11 -28.44 -11.28
C GLY A 56 32.17 -29.76 -12.03
N GLN A 57 31.59 -30.84 -11.48
CA GLN A 57 31.82 -32.19 -12.01
C GLN A 57 30.53 -33.02 -11.95
N SER A 58 29.61 -32.76 -12.88
CA SER A 58 28.66 -33.76 -13.43
C SER A 58 27.64 -33.03 -14.30
N LEU A 59 28.04 -32.70 -15.53
CA LEU A 59 27.10 -32.68 -16.66
C LEU A 59 26.86 -34.13 -17.11
N VAL A 60 26.67 -35.06 -16.16
CA VAL A 60 26.18 -36.39 -16.50
C VAL A 60 24.71 -36.23 -16.82
N LYS A 61 24.39 -36.58 -18.06
CA LYS A 61 23.07 -36.87 -18.59
C LYS A 61 22.34 -37.84 -17.65
N GLY A 62 21.78 -37.31 -16.58
CA GLY A 62 20.98 -38.04 -15.60
C GLY A 62 19.50 -38.02 -15.99
N PRO A 63 18.65 -38.80 -15.31
CA PRO A 63 17.22 -38.94 -15.63
C PRO A 63 16.41 -37.64 -15.55
N ALA A 64 17.00 -36.55 -15.04
CA ALA A 64 16.42 -35.20 -15.09
C ALA A 64 16.31 -34.63 -16.52
N SER A 65 17.09 -35.12 -17.48
CA SER A 65 16.92 -34.76 -18.90
C SER A 65 15.73 -35.48 -19.57
N GLU A 66 15.25 -36.59 -18.99
CA GLU A 66 14.12 -37.36 -19.51
C GLU A 66 12.76 -36.86 -18.97
N ARG A 67 12.78 -36.03 -17.91
CA ARG A 67 11.61 -35.37 -17.34
C ARG A 67 11.88 -33.88 -17.20
N PRO A 68 11.54 -33.06 -18.22
CA PRO A 68 11.77 -31.63 -18.13
C PRO A 68 11.08 -31.06 -16.89
N LEU A 69 11.83 -30.31 -16.07
CA LEU A 69 11.34 -29.60 -14.88
C LEU A 69 10.13 -28.70 -15.17
N PHE A 70 10.00 -28.26 -16.42
CA PHE A 70 8.89 -27.47 -16.91
C PHE A 70 8.17 -28.24 -18.02
N TRP A 71 7.03 -28.85 -17.69
CA TRP A 71 6.14 -29.40 -18.72
C TRP A 71 5.40 -28.27 -19.44
N PRO A 72 5.32 -28.27 -20.78
CA PRO A 72 4.57 -27.28 -21.55
C PRO A 72 3.10 -27.17 -21.12
N SER A 73 2.51 -28.27 -20.65
CA SER A 73 1.13 -28.36 -20.15
C SER A 73 0.90 -27.71 -18.78
N ARG A 74 1.95 -27.25 -18.08
CA ARG A 74 1.83 -26.44 -16.87
C ARG A 74 1.80 -24.94 -17.13
N ARG A 75 1.84 -24.49 -18.39
CA ARG A 75 1.49 -23.11 -18.68
C ARG A 75 0.01 -22.94 -18.30
N PRO A 76 -0.34 -21.90 -17.52
CA PRO A 76 -1.73 -21.53 -17.36
C PRO A 76 -2.39 -21.50 -18.74
N PRO A 77 -3.67 -21.93 -18.88
CA PRO A 77 -4.40 -21.64 -20.10
C PRO A 77 -4.21 -20.14 -20.35
N SER A 78 -3.88 -19.78 -21.59
CA SER A 78 -3.94 -18.39 -22.00
C SER A 78 -5.37 -17.96 -21.74
N GLU A 79 -5.62 -17.30 -20.60
CA GLU A 79 -6.80 -16.49 -20.41
C GLU A 79 -6.86 -15.66 -21.67
N THR A 80 -7.89 -15.89 -22.49
CA THR A 80 -8.25 -14.94 -23.53
C THR A 80 -8.30 -13.62 -22.82
N GLU A 81 -7.27 -12.80 -23.07
CA GLU A 81 -7.04 -11.54 -22.41
C GLU A 81 -8.26 -10.70 -22.78
N GLU A 82 -9.26 -10.72 -21.90
CA GLU A 82 -10.39 -9.82 -21.98
C GLU A 82 -9.72 -8.46 -21.92
N ALA A 83 -9.70 -7.77 -23.06
CA ALA A 83 -9.01 -6.50 -23.21
C ALA A 83 -9.41 -5.66 -21.99
N PRO A 84 -8.45 -5.21 -21.15
CA PRO A 84 -8.77 -4.49 -19.94
C PRO A 84 -9.77 -3.42 -20.32
N GLN A 85 -10.98 -3.47 -19.75
CA GLN A 85 -11.96 -2.41 -19.95
C GLN A 85 -11.21 -1.13 -19.66
N VAL A 86 -11.02 -0.31 -20.70
CA VAL A 86 -10.24 0.92 -20.59
C VAL A 86 -10.92 1.72 -19.50
N ALA A 87 -10.30 1.72 -18.31
CA ALA A 87 -10.88 2.36 -17.15
C ALA A 87 -11.14 3.80 -17.56
N ALA A 88 -12.40 4.23 -17.44
CA ALA A 88 -12.75 5.60 -17.72
C ALA A 88 -11.85 6.47 -16.83
N SER A 89 -11.03 7.31 -17.45
CA SER A 89 -10.05 8.11 -16.73
C SER A 89 -10.68 9.45 -16.40
N ALA A 90 -10.71 9.82 -15.13
CA ALA A 90 -10.93 11.21 -14.75
C ALA A 90 -9.63 11.96 -15.04
N GLU A 91 -9.69 12.98 -15.90
CA GLU A 91 -8.50 13.69 -16.39
C GLU A 91 -7.55 14.09 -15.24
N GLY A 92 -6.34 13.51 -15.23
CA GLY A 92 -5.31 13.82 -14.25
C GLY A 92 -5.48 13.14 -12.88
N ILE A 93 -6.38 12.16 -12.73
CA ILE A 93 -6.55 11.35 -11.52
C ILE A 93 -6.31 9.88 -11.87
N GLN A 94 -5.34 9.26 -11.20
CA GLN A 94 -5.05 7.83 -11.33
C GLN A 94 -5.23 7.12 -9.99
N LEU A 95 -5.96 6.01 -9.97
CA LEU A 95 -6.04 5.18 -8.76
C LEU A 95 -4.76 4.34 -8.63
N LEU A 96 -4.00 4.59 -7.56
CA LEU A 96 -2.75 3.88 -7.28
C LEU A 96 -2.97 2.63 -6.41
N GLY A 97 -3.99 2.66 -5.57
CA GLY A 97 -4.30 1.54 -4.69
C GLY A 97 -5.34 1.89 -3.63
N ILE A 98 -5.77 0.87 -2.90
CA ILE A 98 -6.77 0.98 -1.84
C ILE A 98 -6.17 0.37 -0.58
N VAL A 99 -6.28 1.09 0.53
CA VAL A 99 -5.79 0.72 1.85
C VAL A 99 -6.99 0.43 2.75
N VAL A 100 -6.96 -0.71 3.43
CA VAL A 100 -7.97 -1.09 4.41
C VAL A 100 -7.31 -1.19 5.78
N GLN A 101 -7.78 -0.39 6.74
CA GLN A 101 -7.26 -0.38 8.10
C GLN A 101 -8.42 -0.32 9.10
N GLY A 102 -8.53 -1.32 9.98
CA GLY A 102 -9.57 -1.35 11.02
C GLY A 102 -11.01 -1.28 10.47
N GLY A 103 -11.26 -1.83 9.28
CA GLY A 103 -12.56 -1.78 8.60
C GLY A 103 -12.82 -0.49 7.82
N VAL A 104 -11.96 0.53 7.94
CA VAL A 104 -12.06 1.77 7.17
C VAL A 104 -11.28 1.62 5.86
N ARG A 105 -11.92 1.99 4.75
CA ARG A 105 -11.31 1.99 3.41
C ARG A 105 -10.84 3.39 3.03
N MET A 106 -9.66 3.45 2.42
CA MET A 106 -9.07 4.68 1.90
C MET A 106 -8.49 4.40 0.52
N ALA A 107 -8.65 5.32 -0.41
CA ALA A 107 -8.04 5.25 -1.73
C ALA A 107 -6.81 6.16 -1.81
N LEU A 108 -5.79 5.69 -2.53
CA LEU A 108 -4.61 6.44 -2.91
C LEU A 108 -4.77 6.92 -4.34
N LEU A 109 -4.95 8.21 -4.53
CA LEU A 109 -5.09 8.83 -5.84
C LEU A 109 -3.80 9.58 -6.20
N GLY A 110 -3.24 9.26 -7.35
CA GLY A 110 -2.17 10.02 -7.98
C GLY A 110 -2.76 11.17 -8.79
N THR A 111 -2.29 12.38 -8.51
CA THR A 111 -2.63 13.59 -9.25
C THR A 111 -1.35 14.29 -9.70
N LYS A 112 -1.47 15.35 -10.53
CA LYS A 112 -0.31 16.18 -10.91
C LYS A 112 0.44 16.77 -9.71
N GLY A 113 -0.24 16.98 -8.57
CA GLY A 113 0.34 17.51 -7.34
C GLY A 113 0.96 16.45 -6.42
N GLY A 114 0.91 15.17 -6.79
CA GLY A 114 1.41 14.06 -5.99
C GLY A 114 0.32 13.06 -5.58
N VAL A 115 0.62 12.26 -4.55
CA VAL A 115 -0.27 11.22 -4.06
C VAL A 115 -1.13 11.74 -2.92
N MET A 116 -2.44 11.55 -3.02
CA MET A 116 -3.40 11.95 -2.01
C MET A 116 -4.20 10.75 -1.49
N ARG A 117 -4.48 10.77 -0.18
CA ARG A 117 -5.35 9.79 0.49
C ARG A 117 -6.75 10.35 0.59
N VAL A 118 -7.76 9.56 0.19
CA VAL A 118 -9.16 9.97 0.26
C VAL A 118 -10.06 8.88 0.81
N ARG A 119 -11.17 9.32 1.39
CA ARG A 119 -12.27 8.51 1.93
C ARG A 119 -13.55 8.73 1.12
N ASP A 120 -14.56 7.94 1.42
CA ASP A 120 -15.91 8.17 0.88
C ASP A 120 -16.36 9.60 1.21
N ALA A 121 -17.06 10.23 0.26
CA ALA A 121 -17.53 11.62 0.27
C ALA A 121 -16.47 12.73 0.17
N ASP A 122 -15.17 12.43 0.17
CA ASP A 122 -14.12 13.44 -0.05
C ASP A 122 -14.15 14.02 -1.46
N GLN A 123 -13.54 15.19 -1.64
CA GLN A 123 -13.49 15.88 -2.93
C GLN A 123 -12.05 16.00 -3.45
N VAL A 124 -11.83 15.67 -4.72
CA VAL A 124 -10.54 15.68 -5.41
C VAL A 124 -10.68 16.30 -6.78
N MET A 125 -10.00 17.41 -7.04
CA MET A 125 -9.97 18.03 -8.38
C MET A 125 -11.38 18.24 -8.97
N GLY A 126 -12.37 18.60 -8.14
CA GLY A 126 -13.77 18.78 -8.54
C GLY A 126 -14.64 17.51 -8.54
N TRP A 127 -14.05 16.33 -8.39
CA TRP A 127 -14.76 15.05 -8.28
C TRP A 127 -15.04 14.69 -6.83
N LYS A 128 -16.25 14.23 -6.53
CA LYS A 128 -16.61 13.65 -5.24
C LYS A 128 -16.40 12.14 -5.28
N VAL A 129 -15.77 11.60 -4.24
CA VAL A 129 -15.68 10.15 -4.01
C VAL A 129 -17.05 9.66 -3.55
N ASP A 130 -17.72 8.85 -4.37
CA ASP A 130 -19.02 8.28 -4.03
C ASP A 130 -18.88 6.96 -3.29
N GLN A 131 -17.99 6.09 -3.76
CA GLN A 131 -17.76 4.79 -3.13
C GLN A 131 -16.35 4.25 -3.37
N ILE A 132 -15.73 3.73 -2.31
CA ILE A 132 -14.46 2.98 -2.37
C ILE A 132 -14.72 1.47 -2.20
N ARG A 133 -14.46 0.71 -3.27
CA ARG A 133 -14.56 -0.76 -3.32
C ARG A 133 -13.17 -1.39 -3.37
N PRO A 134 -13.02 -2.71 -3.13
CA PRO A 134 -11.74 -3.41 -3.27
C PRO A 134 -11.15 -3.32 -4.68
N GLU A 135 -12.00 -3.37 -5.71
CA GLU A 135 -11.63 -3.37 -7.12
C GLU A 135 -11.39 -1.97 -7.72
N GLY A 136 -11.94 -0.92 -7.09
CA GLY A 136 -11.89 0.41 -7.66
C GLY A 136 -12.61 1.49 -6.85
N VAL A 137 -12.56 2.72 -7.37
CA VAL A 137 -13.15 3.91 -6.74
C VAL A 137 -14.12 4.57 -7.72
N ARG A 138 -15.33 4.83 -7.26
CA ARG A 138 -16.33 5.59 -8.01
C ARG A 138 -16.23 7.07 -7.68
N LEU A 139 -16.02 7.87 -8.72
CA LEU A 139 -15.98 9.33 -8.68
C LEU A 139 -17.19 9.93 -9.38
N VAL A 140 -17.70 11.04 -8.87
CA VAL A 140 -18.87 11.74 -9.42
C VAL A 140 -18.61 13.24 -9.49
N ASN A 141 -18.88 13.85 -10.64
CA ASN A 141 -18.81 15.30 -10.83
C ASN A 141 -20.09 15.75 -11.56
N GLY A 142 -21.04 16.30 -10.80
CA GLY A 142 -22.38 16.63 -11.31
C GLY A 142 -23.11 15.39 -11.84
N GLN A 143 -23.27 15.29 -13.16
CA GLN A 143 -23.91 14.16 -13.84
C GLN A 143 -22.92 13.09 -14.31
N GLN A 144 -21.62 13.38 -14.32
CA GLN A 144 -20.60 12.45 -14.79
C GLN A 144 -20.23 11.48 -13.67
N LYS A 145 -20.25 10.18 -13.96
CA LYS A 145 -19.83 9.10 -13.07
C LYS A 145 -18.68 8.35 -13.74
N VAL A 146 -17.58 8.21 -13.02
CA VAL A 146 -16.36 7.56 -13.51
C VAL A 146 -15.94 6.51 -12.49
N GLU A 147 -15.64 5.31 -12.96
CA GLU A 147 -15.14 4.22 -12.12
C GLU A 147 -13.67 4.02 -12.43
N LEU A 148 -12.82 4.39 -11.48
CA LEU A 148 -11.37 4.21 -11.56
C LEU A 148 -11.02 2.82 -11.05
N LEU A 149 -10.43 2.00 -11.91
CA LEU A 149 -9.88 0.71 -11.52
C LEU A 149 -8.41 0.86 -11.14
N VAL A 150 -7.92 -0.01 -10.25
CA VAL A 150 -6.49 -0.05 -9.90
C VAL A 150 -5.74 -0.55 -11.13
N THR A 151 -5.00 0.34 -11.81
CA THR A 151 -4.15 -0.09 -12.92
C THR A 151 -2.89 -0.77 -12.35
N PRO A 152 -2.71 -2.09 -12.54
CA PRO A 152 -1.44 -2.71 -12.17
C PRO A 152 -0.34 -2.11 -13.03
N LYS A 153 0.66 -1.47 -12.41
CA LYS A 153 1.88 -1.06 -13.11
C LYS A 153 2.67 -2.32 -13.47
N ARG A 154 2.29 -3.00 -14.56
CA ARG A 154 3.06 -4.10 -15.15
C ARG A 154 4.44 -3.51 -15.49
N ARG A 155 5.47 -3.86 -14.71
CA ARG A 155 6.85 -3.59 -15.13
C ARG A 155 7.03 -4.34 -16.43
N GLU A 156 7.28 -3.62 -17.51
CA GLU A 156 7.60 -4.24 -18.80
C GLU A 156 8.73 -5.25 -18.56
N GLY A 157 8.44 -6.50 -18.89
CA GLY A 157 9.31 -7.63 -18.59
C GLY A 157 10.68 -7.42 -19.21
N ILE A 158 11.70 -7.87 -18.48
CA ILE A 158 13.09 -7.95 -18.94
C ILE A 158 13.11 -8.57 -20.34
N ARG A 159 13.52 -7.78 -21.34
CA ARG A 159 13.67 -8.24 -22.72
C ARG A 159 14.88 -9.18 -22.74
N ILE A 160 14.64 -10.49 -22.76
CA ILE A 160 15.72 -11.47 -22.90
C ILE A 160 16.14 -11.45 -24.36
N GLU A 161 17.26 -10.80 -24.65
CA GLU A 161 17.89 -10.83 -25.96
C GLU A 161 18.37 -12.28 -26.24
N PRO A 162 17.93 -12.91 -27.34
CA PRO A 162 18.38 -14.25 -27.66
C PRO A 162 19.89 -14.21 -27.95
N ALA A 163 20.66 -15.00 -27.19
CA ALA A 163 22.09 -15.16 -27.42
C ALA A 163 22.33 -15.57 -28.88
N GLY A 164 23.04 -14.73 -29.62
CA GLY A 164 23.36 -14.96 -31.03
C GLY A 164 24.14 -16.27 -31.25
N PRO A 165 24.07 -16.85 -32.46
CA PRO A 165 24.66 -18.15 -32.73
C PRO A 165 26.18 -18.11 -32.51
N ALA A 166 26.67 -19.10 -31.77
CA ALA A 166 28.09 -19.35 -31.57
C ALA A 166 28.78 -19.44 -32.94
N ARG A 167 29.75 -18.54 -33.18
CA ARG A 167 30.61 -18.61 -34.36
C ARG A 167 31.44 -19.89 -34.27
N SER A 168 31.29 -20.74 -35.29
CA SER A 168 32.09 -21.94 -35.57
C SER A 168 33.56 -21.60 -35.81
#